data_AF-A0A9D0BCT5-F1
#
_entry.id   AF-A0A9D0BCT5-F1
#
_cell.length_a   1.000
_cell.length_b   1.000
_cell.length_c   1.000
_cell.angle_alpha   90.00
_cell.angle_beta   90.00
_cell.angle_gamma   90.00
#
_symmetry.space_group_name_H-M   'P 1'
#
loop_
_entity.id
_entity.type
_entity.pdbx_description
1 polymer ?
#
loop_
_entity_poly.entity_id
_entity_poly.type
_entity_poly.pdbx_seq_one_letter_code
_entity_poly.pdbx_strand_id
1 'polypeptide(L)' 'EARKLVEEGRKRAYEIITGKRKVLDALAAELERKEVLDGEEVLAIIHRQDTGDSDSASTPRDAS' A
#
# COMPACT_ATOMS: atom_id res chain seq x y z
N GLU A 1 -30.36 11.51 -0.28
CA GLU A 1 -29.45 10.80 -1.20
C GLU A 1 -27.97 11.14 -0.99
N ALA A 2 -27.59 12.41 -0.90
CA ALA A 2 -26.19 12.83 -0.66
C ALA A 2 -25.50 12.13 0.53
N ARG A 3 -26.18 11.99 1.68
CA ARG A 3 -25.62 11.30 2.87
C ARG A 3 -25.22 9.85 2.58
N LYS A 4 -25.99 9.13 1.76
CA LYS A 4 -25.72 7.73 1.42
C LYS A 4 -24.46 7.62 0.54
N LEU A 5 -24.34 8.51 -0.45
CA LEU A 5 -23.16 8.59 -1.32
C LEU A 5 -21.87 8.93 -0.55
N VAL A 6 -21.96 9.85 0.42
CA VAL A 6 -20.81 10.19 1.28
C VAL A 6 -20.39 8.99 2.12
N GLU A 7 -21.35 8.27 2.71
CA GLU A 7 -21.03 7.10 3.54
C GLU A 7 -20.41 5.95 2.73
N GLU A 8 -20.91 5.72 1.51
CA GLU A 8 -20.34 4.74 0.57
C GLU A 8 -18.93 5.16 0.12
N GLY A 9 -18.70 6.45 -0.13
CA GLY A 9 -17.37 6.99 -0.42
C GLY A 9 -16.41 6.78 0.76
N ARG A 10 -16.84 7.11 1.97
CA ARG A 10 -16.06 6.93 3.21
C ARG A 10 -15.70 5.48 3.44
N LYS A 11 -16.65 4.55 3.27
CA LYS A 11 -16.44 3.12 3.43
C LYS A 11 -15.39 2.61 2.43
N ARG A 12 -15.52 2.95 1.14
CA ARG A 12 -14.55 2.54 0.11
C ARG A 12 -13.16 3.09 0.38
N ALA A 13 -13.05 4.37 0.76
CA ALA A 13 -11.77 4.97 1.11
C ALA A 13 -11.13 4.25 2.31
N TYR A 14 -11.92 3.93 3.32
CA TYR A 14 -11.45 3.18 4.49
C TYR A 14 -10.94 1.78 4.10
N GLU A 15 -11.66 1.05 3.26
CA GLU A 15 -11.24 -0.27 2.78
C GLU A 15 -9.93 -0.21 1.99
N ILE A 16 -9.77 0.78 1.11
CA ILE A 16 -8.53 1.00 0.34
C ILE A 16 -7.36 1.31 1.27
N ILE A 17 -7.55 2.26 2.19
CA ILE A 17 -6.50 2.72 3.12
C ILE A 17 -6.06 1.57 4.03
N THR A 18 -7.02 0.80 4.57
CA THR A 18 -6.71 -0.34 5.44
C THR A 18 -6.03 -1.47 4.68
N GLY A 19 -6.43 -1.75 3.44
CA GLY A 19 -5.80 -2.74 2.57
C GLY A 19 -4.37 -2.38 2.13
N LYS A 20 -4.01 -1.09 2.14
CA LYS A 20 -2.69 -0.59 1.70
C LYS A 20 -1.80 -0.14 2.86
N ARG A 21 -2.03 -0.65 4.07
CA ARG A 21 -1.31 -0.23 5.29
C ARG A 21 0.22 -0.29 5.15
N LYS A 22 0.77 -1.39 4.62
CA LYS A 22 2.22 -1.56 4.38
C LYS A 22 2.80 -0.44 3.51
N VAL A 23 2.08 -0.07 2.44
CA VAL A 23 2.48 1.00 1.51
C VAL A 23 2.47 2.35 2.22
N LEU A 24 1.42 2.62 3.01
CA LEU A 24 1.28 3.86 3.76
C LEU A 24 2.36 4.02 4.82
N ASP A 25 2.71 2.95 5.53
CA ASP A 25 3.80 2.97 6.51
C ASP A 25 5.16 3.22 5.83
N ALA A 26 5.38 2.67 4.63
CA ALA A 26 6.59 2.93 3.84
C ALA A 26 6.68 4.39 3.34
N LEU A 27 5.57 4.95 2.86
CA LEU A 27 5.48 6.36 2.47
C LEU A 27 5.73 7.28 3.67
N ALA A 28 5.13 6.98 4.83
CA ALA A 28 5.33 7.74 6.05
C ALA A 28 6.79 7.72 6.50
N ALA A 29 7.44 6.56 6.46
CA ALA A 29 8.85 6.43 6.83
C ALA A 29 9.79 7.20 5.90
N GLU A 30 9.47 7.32 4.60
CA GLU A 30 10.26 8.13 3.67
C GLU A 30 10.01 9.63 3.87
N LEU A 31 8.75 10.05 4.10
CA LEU A 31 8.42 11.44 4.43
C LEU A 31 9.06 11.90 5.74
N GLU A 32 9.15 11.02 6.75
CA GLU A 32 9.86 11.34 8.00
C GLU A 32 11.36 11.59 7.78
N ARG A 33 11.96 10.95 6.76
CA ARG A 33 13.38 11.14 6.41
C ARG A 33 13.63 12.36 5.53
N LYS A 34 12.77 12.58 4.52
CA LYS A 34 13.03 13.54 3.43
C LYS A 34 12.16 14.80 3.50
N GLU A 35 11.14 14.81 4.35
CA GLU A 35 10.10 15.84 4.50
C GLU A 35 9.18 16.03 3.28
N VAL A 36 9.67 15.73 2.06
CA VAL A 36 8.95 15.85 0.80
C VAL A 36 9.24 14.65 -0.09
N LEU A 37 8.23 14.21 -0.86
CA LEU A 37 8.36 13.25 -1.94
C LEU A 37 7.78 13.84 -3.22
N ASP A 38 8.45 13.58 -4.34
CA ASP A 38 7.88 13.81 -5.66
C ASP A 38 7.00 12.64 -6.14
N GLY A 39 6.36 12.82 -7.29
CA GLY A 39 5.44 11.83 -7.85
C GLY A 39 6.12 10.52 -8.27
N GLU A 40 7.36 10.58 -8.75
CA GLU A 40 8.10 9.38 -9.18
C GLU A 40 8.52 8.54 -7.98
N GLU A 41 8.93 9.20 -6.89
CA GLU A 41 9.30 8.56 -5.63
C GLU A 41 8.10 7.86 -4.99
N VAL A 42 6.93 8.50 -4.96
CA VAL A 42 5.69 7.89 -4.48
C VAL A 42 5.35 6.65 -5.29
N LEU A 43 5.40 6.73 -6.63
CA LEU A 43 5.11 5.60 -7.50
C LEU A 43 6.11 4.46 -7.26
N ALA A 44 7.40 4.74 -7.09
CA ALA A 44 8.41 3.72 -6.84
C ALA A 44 8.13 2.94 -5.53
N ILE A 45 7.69 3.63 -4.47
CA ILE A 45 7.33 3.01 -3.19
C ILE A 45 6.09 2.11 -3.34
N ILE A 46 5.06 2.59 -4.05
CA ILE A 46 3.84 1.82 -4.30
C ILE A 46 4.17 0.52 -5.06
N HIS A 47 4.91 0.61 -6.17
CA HIS A 47 5.23 -0.56 -7.00
C HIS A 47 6.06 -1.60 -6.24
N ARG A 48 7.04 -1.17 -5.43
CA ARG A 48 7.89 -2.07 -4.65
C ARG A 48 7.09 -2.94 -3.67
N GLN A 49 6.07 -2.35 -3.05
CA GLN A 49 5.24 -3.03 -2.06
C GLN A 49 4.18 -3.93 -2.71
N ASP A 50 3.68 -3.57 -3.90
CA ASP A 50 2.74 -4.41 -4.66
C ASP A 50 3.43 -5.66 -5.25
N THR A 51 4.72 -5.59 -5.61
CA THR A 51 5.48 -6.78 -6.07
C THR A 51 5.91 -7.73 -4.93
N GLY A 52 6.02 -7.22 -3.70
CA GLY A 52 6.53 -7.98 -2.55
C GLY A 52 5.60 -9.08 -1.99
N ASP A 53 4.32 -9.09 -2.36
CA ASP A 53 3.38 -10.15 -1.96
C ASP A 53 3.41 -11.37 -2.93
N SER A 54 4.17 -11.31 -4.04
CA SER A 54 4.20 -12.37 -5.07
C SER A 54 5.27 -13.46 -4.86
N ASP A 55 6.33 -13.17 -4.08
CA ASP A 55 7.53 -14.04 -3.98
C ASP A 55 7.52 -14.97 -2.75
N SER A 56 6.43 -15.03 -1.98
CA SER A 56 6.33 -15.89 -0.79
C SER A 56 5.97 -17.36 -1.09
N ALA A 57 5.69 -17.71 -2.34
CA ALA A 57 5.22 -19.05 -2.73
C ALA A 57 6.24 -19.80 -3.61
N SER A 58 7.49 -19.96 -3.13
CA SER A 58 8.43 -20.95 -3.70
C SER A 58 9.52 -21.29 -2.68
N THR A 59 9.16 -22.07 -1.66
CA THR A 59 10.16 -22.94 -1.01
C THR A 59 10.00 -24.34 -1.60
N PRO A 60 10.99 -24.88 -2.35
CA PRO A 60 11.01 -26.29 -2.66
C PRO A 60 11.32 -27.02 -1.36
N ARG A 61 10.31 -27.63 -0.74
CA ARG A 61 10.52 -28.63 0.30
C ARG A 61 10.75 -29.98 -0.37
N ASP A 62 11.75 -30.66 0.15
CA ASP A 62 12.12 -32.07 -0.06
C ASP A 62 12.98 -32.37 -1.29
N ALA A 63 14.26 -32.04 -1.13
CA ALA A 63 15.33 -32.97 -1.46
C ALA A 63 15.63 -33.83 -0.22
N SER A 64 15.27 -35.12 -0.24
CA SER A 64 15.97 -36.26 0.38
C SER A 64 15.18 -37.55 0.15
#